data_AF-A0A926Q0M9-F1
#
_entry.id   AF-A0A926Q0M9-F1
#
_cell.length_a   1.000
_cell.length_b   1.000
_cell.length_c   1.000
_cell.angle_alpha   90.00
_cell.angle_beta   90.00
_cell.angle_gamma   90.00
#
_symmetry.space_group_name_H-M   'P 1'
#
loop_
_entity.id
_entity.type
_entity.pdbx_description
1 polymer ?
#
loop_
_entity_poly.entity_id
_entity_poly.type
_entity_poly.pdbx_seq_one_letter_code
_entity_poly.pdbx_strand_id
1 'polypeptide(L)'
;MKKLSFLLCFGILLLSSCDDDNIEVNPDYPFEVFEDLAITSGFPKEHLAIEVSITNTFPYPAPEDLAFSARFDSNRKGHVEIGGKTYRAGEAFPLSSSTVRYAYVPEEPGNHSISIDYTNNRGDSFSGTHDLTIYNPALSYTGPSGKDSGHCNDPENPCATISYTIDRASAGDTIHIAEGVYTENIVIEKSLSLHGSGRETTVIQAAEKPNQYNAGRVIVIEGDITVRMTGLTVRNGFSPEEDLNRRGGGIYVFGASLRLHKVALNANRAYYGAGLFNHTGTVSLSRVFFAGNSADKNGGGMLNLGGSATLNHVAFNNNKAGTRGGGMLNNHGPAILRNVSFNNNKAATGGGIHIRQSNPELYNVMFKGNSADTGGGIFSVGGAPILANILLSGNFSTLNGGGMANLNNSSPEIINATFSGNAATQQGGAIYNLDSSPVLKHVIIWKNRANGTASSFSSSVFNGENATPAISYSLIANSGGSTNWESSIGINSGHNLDAPPLFSNPIDPSSAPSTSGNFRLRPNSPAVNAGDPDIDLSGFPGGPENPKDLDNNPRIRNRIIDLGAYEQQD
;
A
#
# COMPACT_ATOMS: atom_id res chain seq x y z
N MET A 1 -53.70 0.47 -14.42
CA MET A 1 -52.74 -0.64 -14.71
C MET A 1 -51.51 -0.32 -13.84
N LYS A 2 -51.05 -1.12 -12.84
CA LYS A 2 -50.65 -2.55 -12.79
C LYS A 2 -49.70 -2.88 -13.95
N LYS A 3 -48.43 -3.33 -13.82
CA LYS A 3 -47.48 -3.59 -12.69
C LYS A 3 -46.05 -3.14 -13.18
N LEU A 4 -44.90 -3.29 -12.51
CA LEU A 4 -44.51 -3.94 -11.24
C LEU A 4 -43.29 -3.24 -10.56
N SER A 5 -43.21 -3.42 -9.24
CA SER A 5 -42.15 -3.19 -8.26
C SER A 5 -40.83 -3.97 -8.44
N PHE A 6 -39.75 -3.50 -7.81
CA PHE A 6 -38.80 -4.35 -7.06
C PHE A 6 -38.26 -3.61 -5.83
N LEU A 7 -37.77 -4.34 -4.83
CA LEU A 7 -37.50 -3.88 -3.46
C LEU A 7 -36.14 -4.40 -2.98
N LEU A 8 -35.44 -3.68 -2.09
CA LEU A 8 -34.53 -4.30 -1.13
C LEU A 8 -34.40 -3.50 0.18
N CYS A 9 -34.84 -4.08 1.30
CA CYS A 9 -34.56 -3.59 2.65
C CYS A 9 -33.70 -4.63 3.39
N PHE A 10 -32.60 -4.19 4.02
CA PHE A 10 -31.76 -4.97 4.93
C PHE A 10 -30.95 -3.98 5.81
N GLY A 11 -31.10 -3.91 7.14
CA GLY A 11 -32.19 -4.41 8.00
C GLY A 11 -31.79 -4.53 9.50
N ILE A 12 -32.81 -4.59 10.38
CA ILE A 12 -32.79 -5.20 11.74
C ILE A 12 -32.00 -4.42 12.83
N LEU A 13 -32.54 -4.05 14.00
CA LEU A 13 -33.92 -4.05 14.57
C LEU A 13 -33.95 -3.02 15.72
N LEU A 14 -35.02 -2.25 15.97
CA LEU A 14 -36.09 -2.60 16.94
C LEU A 14 -37.25 -1.58 16.82
N LEU A 15 -38.49 -2.10 16.73
CA LEU A 15 -39.81 -1.51 17.09
C LEU A 15 -39.98 0.04 17.04
N SER A 16 -40.92 0.62 16.28
CA SER A 16 -42.28 0.12 15.93
C SER A 16 -42.82 0.64 14.58
N SER A 17 -43.84 -0.08 14.05
CA SER A 17 -44.85 0.36 13.06
C SER A 17 -44.39 1.13 11.81
N CYS A 18 -44.42 0.45 10.65
CA CYS A 18 -44.64 1.14 9.37
C CYS A 18 -46.15 1.33 9.15
N ASP A 19 -46.60 2.57 9.04
CA ASP A 19 -47.86 2.94 8.38
C ASP A 19 -47.53 4.00 7.31
N ASP A 20 -47.91 3.74 6.06
CA ASP A 20 -47.78 4.70 4.95
C ASP A 20 -48.99 5.66 4.96
N ASP A 21 -48.93 6.74 5.74
CA ASP A 21 -49.52 8.05 5.40
C ASP A 21 -49.12 9.13 6.42
N ASN A 22 -48.68 10.29 5.92
CA ASN A 22 -48.33 11.52 6.66
C ASN A 22 -47.35 11.38 7.85
N ILE A 23 -46.06 11.58 7.57
CA ILE A 23 -45.18 12.25 8.55
C ILE A 23 -45.65 13.71 8.62
N GLU A 24 -46.39 14.08 9.66
CA GLU A 24 -46.58 15.48 10.03
C GLU A 24 -45.24 16.05 10.50
N VAL A 25 -44.46 16.64 9.58
CA VAL A 25 -43.32 17.48 9.93
C VAL A 25 -43.87 18.65 10.73
N ASN A 26 -43.67 18.61 12.05
CA ASN A 26 -44.15 19.65 12.95
C ASN A 26 -43.51 21.00 12.53
N PRO A 27 -44.29 22.03 12.13
CA PRO A 27 -43.75 23.28 11.61
C PRO A 27 -42.90 24.06 12.62
N ASP A 28 -42.96 23.70 13.90
CA ASP A 28 -42.13 24.27 14.95
C ASP A 28 -40.71 23.65 15.03
N TYR A 29 -40.40 22.56 14.31
CA TYR A 29 -39.15 21.78 14.42
C TYR A 29 -38.53 21.44 13.04
N PRO A 30 -37.80 22.38 12.38
CA PRO A 30 -37.40 22.27 10.97
C PRO A 30 -36.01 21.65 10.73
N PHE A 31 -35.52 20.78 11.62
CA PHE A 31 -34.18 20.19 11.52
C PHE A 31 -34.14 18.70 11.85
N GLU A 32 -33.53 17.92 10.95
CA GLU A 32 -33.14 16.53 11.20
C GLU A 32 -31.61 16.41 11.26
N VAL A 33 -31.11 15.65 12.24
CA VAL A 33 -29.67 15.40 12.44
C VAL A 33 -29.34 14.00 11.94
N PHE A 34 -28.39 13.90 11.02
CA PHE A 34 -27.95 12.63 10.44
C PHE A 34 -26.52 12.30 10.88
N GLU A 35 -26.31 11.05 11.34
CA GLU A 35 -25.01 10.52 11.72
C GLU A 35 -24.33 9.80 10.54
N ASP A 36 -23.16 10.28 10.11
CA ASP A 36 -22.18 9.48 9.38
C ASP A 36 -21.25 8.82 10.43
N LEU A 37 -21.46 7.53 10.71
CA LEU A 37 -20.91 6.85 11.90
C LEU A 37 -19.38 6.56 11.78
N ALA A 38 -18.55 7.43 12.37
CA ALA A 38 -17.08 7.29 12.41
C ALA A 38 -16.57 6.99 13.84
N ILE A 39 -16.15 5.74 14.10
CA ILE A 39 -15.70 5.28 15.43
C ILE A 39 -14.23 4.87 15.44
N THR A 40 -13.54 5.22 16.53
CA THR A 40 -12.13 4.96 16.88
C THR A 40 -11.04 5.59 16.00
N SER A 41 -10.41 6.64 16.52
CA SER A 41 -9.01 6.96 16.22
C SER A 41 -8.23 7.21 17.52
N GLY A 42 -6.99 6.73 17.56
CA GLY A 42 -6.04 7.05 18.63
C GLY A 42 -5.06 8.10 18.13
N PHE A 43 -4.78 9.11 18.95
CA PHE A 43 -3.76 10.13 18.67
C PHE A 43 -2.34 9.50 18.62
N PRO A 44 -1.36 10.11 17.91
CA PRO A 44 -1.25 11.54 17.67
C PRO A 44 -1.35 12.02 16.20
N LYS A 45 -2.05 13.14 16.00
CA LYS A 45 -2.03 14.01 14.80
C LYS A 45 -2.57 13.45 13.48
N GLU A 46 -3.34 12.37 13.48
CA GLU A 46 -4.32 12.11 12.41
C GLU A 46 -5.66 12.72 12.87
N HIS A 47 -6.10 13.82 12.24
CA HIS A 47 -7.36 14.48 12.58
C HIS A 47 -8.53 13.64 12.06
N LEU A 48 -9.31 13.04 12.96
CA LEU A 48 -10.55 12.36 12.60
C LEU A 48 -11.74 13.30 12.87
N ALA A 49 -12.20 13.97 11.83
CA ALA A 49 -13.43 14.75 11.86
C ALA A 49 -14.63 13.81 12.00
N ILE A 50 -15.42 13.98 13.07
CA ILE A 50 -16.78 13.46 13.11
C ILE A 50 -17.65 14.46 12.34
N GLU A 51 -18.05 14.13 11.12
CA GLU A 51 -18.96 14.95 10.33
C GLU A 51 -20.41 14.70 10.75
N VAL A 52 -21.01 15.65 11.48
CA VAL A 52 -22.45 15.64 11.76
C VAL A 52 -23.15 16.53 10.74
N SER A 53 -24.24 16.03 10.12
CA SER A 53 -25.02 16.77 9.13
C SER A 53 -26.33 17.27 9.74
N ILE A 54 -26.48 18.60 9.88
CA ILE A 54 -27.74 19.24 10.28
C ILE A 54 -28.51 19.59 9.00
N THR A 55 -29.57 18.87 8.66
CA THR A 55 -30.37 19.15 7.46
C THR A 55 -31.59 20.00 7.82
N ASN A 56 -31.71 21.15 7.17
CA ASN A 56 -32.90 21.99 7.19
C ASN A 56 -34.02 21.31 6.39
N THR A 57 -35.13 20.95 7.04
CA THR A 57 -36.25 20.21 6.45
C THR A 57 -37.43 21.10 6.02
N PHE A 58 -37.28 22.43 6.00
CA PHE A 58 -38.33 23.32 5.51
C PHE A 58 -38.74 22.95 4.05
N PRO A 59 -40.04 22.71 3.76
CA PRO A 59 -40.52 22.33 2.43
C PRO A 59 -40.54 23.50 1.41
N TYR A 60 -39.98 24.65 1.78
CA TYR A 60 -39.84 25.85 0.97
C TYR A 60 -38.47 26.48 1.25
N PRO A 61 -37.89 27.28 0.33
CA PRO A 61 -36.67 28.03 0.65
C PRO A 61 -36.89 28.88 1.90
N ALA A 62 -36.02 28.70 2.90
CA ALA A 62 -36.11 29.44 4.15
C ALA A 62 -36.08 30.96 3.88
N PRO A 63 -36.99 31.76 4.47
CA PRO A 63 -37.01 33.21 4.33
C PRO A 63 -35.62 33.83 4.53
N GLU A 64 -35.23 34.75 3.64
CA GLU A 64 -33.86 35.32 3.59
C GLU A 64 -33.45 36.04 4.89
N ASP A 65 -34.43 36.42 5.72
CA ASP A 65 -34.25 37.07 7.04
C ASP A 65 -33.90 36.10 8.19
N LEU A 66 -33.99 34.78 7.99
CA LEU A 66 -33.69 33.78 9.02
C LEU A 66 -32.19 33.43 9.04
N ALA A 67 -31.41 34.26 9.72
CA ALA A 67 -30.10 33.84 10.19
C ALA A 67 -30.23 32.92 11.41
N PHE A 68 -29.30 31.97 11.49
CA PHE A 68 -29.17 31.00 12.58
C PHE A 68 -27.77 31.08 13.15
N SER A 69 -27.67 31.07 14.48
CA SER A 69 -26.41 30.88 15.20
C SER A 69 -26.46 29.57 15.97
N ALA A 70 -25.35 28.84 15.97
CA ALA A 70 -25.16 27.66 16.79
C ALA A 70 -24.05 27.94 17.81
N ARG A 71 -24.17 27.38 19.02
CA ARG A 71 -23.11 27.31 20.02
C ARG A 71 -22.81 25.86 20.30
N PHE A 72 -21.54 25.50 20.22
CA PHE A 72 -21.05 24.22 20.71
C PHE A 72 -20.69 24.37 22.20
N ASP A 73 -21.04 23.39 23.02
CA ASP A 73 -20.52 23.22 24.38
C ASP A 73 -20.18 21.74 24.63
N SER A 74 -19.29 21.48 25.60
CA SER A 74 -18.94 20.11 25.98
C SER A 74 -18.41 20.02 27.41
N ASN A 75 -18.73 18.90 28.07
CA ASN A 75 -18.26 18.58 29.41
C ASN A 75 -16.72 18.36 29.54
N ARG A 76 -15.97 18.39 28.42
CA ARG A 76 -14.52 18.17 28.33
C ARG A 76 -13.91 19.02 27.21
N LYS A 77 -12.60 19.30 27.27
CA LYS A 77 -11.93 20.14 26.27
C LYS A 77 -11.98 19.54 24.87
N GLY A 78 -12.39 20.37 23.92
CA GLY A 78 -12.29 20.17 22.49
C GLY A 78 -12.73 21.44 21.76
N HIS A 79 -12.69 21.40 20.44
CA HIS A 79 -13.13 22.48 19.57
C HIS A 79 -13.85 21.92 18.34
N VAL A 80 -14.59 22.79 17.65
CA VAL A 80 -15.28 22.46 16.40
C VAL A 80 -14.61 23.19 15.25
N GLU A 81 -14.29 22.48 14.17
CA GLU A 81 -13.78 23.06 12.92
C GLU A 81 -14.89 23.12 11.85
N ILE A 82 -15.08 24.30 11.24
CA ILE A 82 -16.05 24.53 10.16
C ILE A 82 -15.41 25.43 9.10
N GLY A 83 -15.31 24.95 7.86
CA GLY A 83 -14.76 25.73 6.74
C GLY A 83 -13.32 26.24 6.97
N GLY A 84 -12.51 25.50 7.73
CA GLY A 84 -11.14 25.89 8.11
C GLY A 84 -11.04 26.92 9.23
N LYS A 85 -12.12 27.17 9.98
CA LYS A 85 -12.11 27.98 11.22
C LYS A 85 -12.42 27.12 12.43
N THR A 86 -11.67 27.34 13.51
CA THR A 86 -11.86 26.70 14.81
C THR A 86 -12.79 27.54 15.71
N TYR A 87 -13.70 26.89 16.43
CA TYR A 87 -14.60 27.48 17.43
C TYR A 87 -14.52 26.68 18.74
N ARG A 88 -14.46 27.37 19.88
CA ARG A 88 -14.37 26.78 21.23
C ARG A 88 -15.75 26.64 21.88
N ALA A 89 -15.80 25.91 23.00
CA ALA A 89 -17.00 25.80 23.84
C ALA A 89 -17.55 27.20 24.23
N GLY A 90 -18.86 27.39 24.05
CA GLY A 90 -19.58 28.65 24.23
C GLY A 90 -19.46 29.66 23.08
N GLU A 91 -18.53 29.50 22.13
CA GLU A 91 -18.40 30.39 20.98
C GLU A 91 -19.53 30.14 19.95
N ALA A 92 -20.07 31.22 19.40
CA ALA A 92 -21.15 31.15 18.42
C ALA A 92 -20.59 31.12 17.00
N PHE A 93 -21.05 30.17 16.19
CA PHE A 93 -20.74 30.08 14.76
C PHE A 93 -22.01 30.27 13.90
N PRO A 94 -21.89 30.92 12.73
CA PRO A 94 -23.02 31.11 11.81
C PRO A 94 -23.34 29.82 11.07
N LEU A 95 -24.62 29.49 10.94
CA LEU A 95 -25.08 28.44 10.03
C LEU A 95 -25.61 29.05 8.73
N SER A 96 -25.35 28.38 7.60
CA SER A 96 -26.05 28.61 6.34
C SER A 96 -27.47 28.04 6.40
N SER A 97 -28.36 28.52 5.52
CA SER A 97 -29.71 27.95 5.34
C SER A 97 -29.73 26.53 4.74
N SER A 98 -28.57 26.04 4.27
CA SER A 98 -28.31 24.68 3.79
C SER A 98 -27.40 23.90 4.75
N THR A 99 -27.42 22.56 4.63
CA THR A 99 -26.76 21.59 5.53
C THR A 99 -25.31 21.97 5.86
N VAL A 100 -25.05 22.20 7.15
CA VAL A 100 -23.71 22.44 7.68
C VAL A 100 -23.13 21.11 8.17
N ARG A 101 -21.97 20.73 7.63
CA ARG A 101 -21.07 19.74 8.22
C ARG A 101 -20.07 20.47 9.12
N TYR A 102 -19.91 19.98 10.34
CA TYR A 102 -18.92 20.47 11.30
C TYR A 102 -18.11 19.30 11.85
N ALA A 103 -16.87 19.54 12.25
CA ALA A 103 -15.94 18.53 12.73
C ALA A 103 -15.57 18.75 14.20
N TYR A 104 -15.95 17.85 15.11
CA TYR A 104 -15.47 17.92 16.49
C TYR A 104 -14.06 17.33 16.63
N VAL A 105 -13.20 18.03 17.38
CA VAL A 105 -11.83 17.63 17.70
C VAL A 105 -11.63 17.66 19.23
N PRO A 106 -11.47 16.51 19.91
CA PRO A 106 -11.18 16.47 21.34
C PRO A 106 -9.73 16.90 21.64
N GLU A 107 -9.54 17.73 22.67
CA GLU A 107 -8.22 18.19 23.14
C GLU A 107 -7.69 17.36 24.34
N GLU A 108 -8.56 16.58 24.99
CA GLU A 108 -8.23 15.69 26.10
C GLU A 108 -9.10 14.42 26.04
N PRO A 109 -8.81 13.34 26.79
CA PRO A 109 -9.56 12.07 26.72
C PRO A 109 -10.71 12.00 27.75
N GLY A 110 -11.71 11.17 27.48
CA GLY A 110 -12.78 10.74 28.39
C GLY A 110 -14.14 10.57 27.69
N ASN A 111 -15.25 10.64 28.44
CA ASN A 111 -16.59 10.71 27.84
C ASN A 111 -16.96 12.17 27.57
N HIS A 112 -16.86 12.58 26.30
CA HIS A 112 -17.27 13.88 25.79
C HIS A 112 -18.77 13.85 25.53
N SER A 113 -19.56 14.49 26.39
CA SER A 113 -20.91 14.87 26.03
C SER A 113 -20.80 16.21 25.30
N ILE A 114 -21.36 16.28 24.10
CA ILE A 114 -21.30 17.43 23.20
C ILE A 114 -22.72 17.93 23.00
N SER A 115 -23.03 19.12 23.49
CA SER A 115 -24.31 19.79 23.22
C SER A 115 -24.11 20.88 22.17
N ILE A 116 -25.03 20.98 21.21
CA ILE A 116 -25.09 22.13 20.32
C ILE A 116 -26.46 22.78 20.44
N ASP A 117 -26.42 24.05 20.84
CA ASP A 117 -27.58 24.91 21.01
C ASP A 117 -27.73 25.80 19.77
N TYR A 118 -28.87 25.68 19.10
CA TYR A 118 -29.25 26.48 17.95
C TYR A 118 -30.18 27.61 18.41
N THR A 119 -30.03 28.79 17.83
CA THR A 119 -30.98 29.90 18.05
C THR A 119 -31.18 30.68 16.76
N ASN A 120 -32.44 30.95 16.41
CA ASN A 120 -32.80 31.75 15.24
C ASN A 120 -33.01 33.23 15.58
N ASN A 121 -33.15 34.08 14.56
CA ASN A 121 -33.43 35.52 14.71
C ASN A 121 -34.76 35.88 15.42
N ARG A 122 -35.62 34.90 15.76
CA ARG A 122 -36.89 35.10 16.48
C ARG A 122 -36.80 34.78 17.97
N GLY A 123 -35.73 34.11 18.40
CA GLY A 123 -35.52 33.65 19.78
C GLY A 123 -35.92 32.20 20.02
N ASP A 124 -36.37 31.47 19.00
CA ASP A 124 -36.64 30.04 19.09
C ASP A 124 -35.31 29.29 19.24
N SER A 125 -35.23 28.35 20.18
CA SER A 125 -33.98 27.66 20.54
C SER A 125 -34.18 26.15 20.68
N PHE A 126 -33.18 25.40 20.19
CA PHE A 126 -33.18 23.95 20.10
C PHE A 126 -31.83 23.42 20.54
N SER A 127 -31.78 22.24 21.17
CA SER A 127 -30.53 21.60 21.61
C SER A 127 -30.45 20.16 21.10
N GLY A 128 -29.26 19.73 20.69
CA GLY A 128 -28.94 18.33 20.39
C GLY A 128 -27.71 17.90 21.19
N THR A 129 -27.75 16.72 21.82
CA THR A 129 -26.65 16.20 22.65
C THR A 129 -26.13 14.87 22.12
N HIS A 130 -24.82 14.74 21.95
CA HIS A 130 -24.14 13.53 21.47
C HIS A 130 -23.08 13.07 22.49
N ASP A 131 -23.11 11.80 22.88
CA ASP A 131 -22.14 11.21 23.83
C ASP A 131 -21.06 10.41 23.11
N LEU A 132 -19.82 10.87 23.23
CA LEU A 132 -18.64 10.38 22.51
C LEU A 132 -17.58 9.88 23.50
N THR A 133 -17.16 8.62 23.41
CA THR A 133 -16.11 8.07 24.29
C THR A 133 -14.73 8.11 23.62
N ILE A 134 -13.88 9.03 24.07
CA ILE A 134 -12.49 9.20 23.63
C ILE A 134 -11.56 8.53 24.64
N TYR A 135 -11.02 7.37 24.29
CA TYR A 135 -10.03 6.69 25.13
C TYR A 135 -8.66 7.39 25.02
N ASN A 136 -8.03 7.66 26.16
CA ASN A 136 -6.58 7.86 26.17
C ASN A 136 -5.95 6.47 25.98
N PRO A 137 -5.05 6.25 25.01
CA PRO A 137 -4.29 5.01 24.97
C PRO A 137 -3.43 4.91 26.24
N ALA A 138 -3.73 3.95 27.11
CA ALA A 138 -2.90 3.71 28.28
C ALA A 138 -1.53 3.19 27.84
N LEU A 139 -0.49 3.56 28.59
CA LEU A 139 0.86 3.04 28.37
C LEU A 139 1.06 1.78 29.22
N SER A 140 1.38 0.67 28.55
CA SER A 140 1.85 -0.56 29.18
C SER A 140 3.29 -0.84 28.75
N TYR A 141 4.04 -1.57 29.57
CA TYR A 141 5.47 -1.82 29.42
C TYR A 141 5.78 -3.32 29.53
N THR A 142 6.58 -3.82 28.59
CA THR A 142 7.06 -5.20 28.56
C THR A 142 8.58 -5.24 28.50
N GLY A 143 9.24 -6.06 29.32
CA GLY A 143 10.71 -6.17 29.40
C GLY A 143 11.15 -7.59 29.77
N PRO A 144 12.24 -8.13 29.20
CA PRO A 144 12.64 -9.53 29.41
C PRO A 144 13.09 -9.85 30.84
N SER A 145 13.36 -8.83 31.66
CA SER A 145 13.64 -8.93 33.10
C SER A 145 12.43 -8.58 33.98
N GLY A 146 11.27 -8.37 33.37
CA GLY A 146 10.01 -8.00 34.03
C GLY A 146 9.35 -9.16 34.79
N LYS A 147 8.11 -8.93 35.24
CA LYS A 147 7.29 -9.95 35.93
C LYS A 147 5.85 -9.85 35.48
N ASP A 148 5.27 -10.99 35.09
CA ASP A 148 3.87 -11.11 34.70
C ASP A 148 2.95 -11.04 35.93
N SER A 149 2.83 -9.82 36.48
CA SER A 149 2.07 -9.47 37.68
C SER A 149 1.51 -8.04 37.56
N GLY A 150 0.22 -7.85 37.87
CA GLY A 150 -0.42 -6.53 37.90
C GLY A 150 -0.94 -6.06 36.54
N HIS A 151 -0.81 -4.74 36.30
CA HIS A 151 -1.39 -4.02 35.16
C HIS A 151 -0.38 -3.57 34.10
N CYS A 152 0.90 -3.97 34.23
CA CYS A 152 1.99 -3.64 33.28
C CYS A 152 2.23 -2.14 33.02
N ASN A 153 1.71 -1.23 33.84
CA ASN A 153 1.70 0.22 33.61
C ASN A 153 2.88 0.99 34.26
N ASP A 154 3.85 0.27 34.82
CA ASP A 154 5.07 0.81 35.42
C ASP A 154 6.30 0.48 34.54
N PRO A 155 7.07 1.48 34.05
CA PRO A 155 8.27 1.24 33.25
C PRO A 155 9.47 0.70 34.06
N GLU A 156 9.49 0.87 35.39
CA GLU A 156 10.54 0.31 36.26
C GLU A 156 10.25 -1.16 36.61
N ASN A 157 8.97 -1.55 36.65
CA ASN A 157 8.50 -2.92 36.91
C ASN A 157 7.58 -3.43 35.77
N PRO A 158 8.11 -3.58 34.54
CA PRO A 158 7.31 -4.01 33.39
C PRO A 158 6.87 -5.48 33.50
N CYS A 159 5.88 -5.87 32.70
CA CYS A 159 5.53 -7.27 32.50
C CYS A 159 6.61 -8.02 31.71
N ALA A 160 6.70 -9.34 31.89
CA ALA A 160 7.74 -10.16 31.28
C ALA A 160 7.41 -10.51 29.83
N THR A 161 6.16 -10.88 29.55
CA THR A 161 5.71 -11.34 28.23
C THR A 161 4.80 -10.33 27.54
N ILE A 162 4.91 -10.27 26.20
CA ILE A 162 4.08 -9.37 25.38
C ILE A 162 2.62 -9.85 25.44
N SER A 163 2.40 -11.17 25.42
CA SER A 163 1.07 -11.79 25.51
C SER A 163 0.33 -11.39 26.79
N TYR A 164 0.96 -11.50 27.96
CA TYR A 164 0.38 -11.06 29.23
C TYR A 164 0.11 -9.53 29.26
N THR A 165 0.95 -8.75 28.56
CA THR A 165 0.74 -7.30 28.44
C THR A 165 -0.47 -6.99 27.56
N ILE A 166 -0.68 -7.73 26.46
CA ILE A 166 -1.87 -7.65 25.59
C ILE A 166 -3.13 -8.06 26.36
N ASP A 167 -3.07 -9.07 27.23
CA ASP A 167 -4.21 -9.46 28.08
C ASP A 167 -4.68 -8.32 28.99
N ARG A 168 -3.76 -7.51 29.52
CA ARG A 168 -4.08 -6.35 30.39
C ARG A 168 -4.43 -5.08 29.63
N ALA A 169 -3.93 -4.92 28.42
CA ALA A 169 -4.21 -3.76 27.58
C ALA A 169 -5.71 -3.66 27.21
N SER A 170 -6.25 -2.45 27.24
CA SER A 170 -7.55 -2.09 26.69
C SER A 170 -7.46 -1.88 25.17
N ALA A 171 -8.59 -1.88 24.48
CA ALA A 171 -8.60 -1.55 23.05
C ALA A 171 -8.21 -0.08 22.83
N GLY A 172 -7.17 0.16 22.02
CA GLY A 172 -6.58 1.46 21.74
C GLY A 172 -5.18 1.66 22.36
N ASP A 173 -4.82 0.89 23.39
CA ASP A 173 -3.62 1.11 24.20
C ASP A 173 -2.29 0.98 23.44
N THR A 174 -1.24 1.56 24.04
CA THR A 174 0.13 1.50 23.53
C THR A 174 1.03 0.68 24.45
N ILE A 175 1.57 -0.42 23.90
CA ILE A 175 2.50 -1.32 24.57
C ILE A 175 3.92 -0.96 24.15
N HIS A 176 4.71 -0.45 25.09
CA HIS A 176 6.15 -0.23 24.94
C HIS A 176 6.90 -1.53 25.25
N ILE A 177 7.61 -2.05 24.24
CA ILE A 177 8.36 -3.29 24.32
C ILE A 177 9.85 -2.92 24.36
N ALA A 178 10.53 -3.27 25.45
CA ALA A 178 11.93 -2.94 25.67
C ALA A 178 12.88 -3.69 24.71
N GLU A 179 14.18 -3.43 24.87
CA GLU A 179 15.23 -4.22 24.22
C GLU A 179 15.24 -5.65 24.79
N GLY A 180 15.19 -6.64 23.92
CA GLY A 180 14.98 -8.03 24.30
C GLY A 180 14.61 -8.94 23.14
N VAL A 181 14.67 -10.25 23.39
CA VAL A 181 14.24 -11.29 22.46
C VAL A 181 13.10 -12.09 23.11
N TYR A 182 11.89 -11.82 22.65
CA TYR A 182 10.65 -12.41 23.15
C TYR A 182 10.31 -13.63 22.32
N THR A 183 10.29 -14.81 22.93
CA THR A 183 9.99 -16.08 22.25
C THR A 183 8.56 -16.49 22.55
N GLU A 184 7.63 -16.00 21.73
CA GLU A 184 6.19 -16.03 21.96
C GLU A 184 5.42 -16.23 20.64
N ASN A 185 4.23 -16.82 20.72
CA ASN A 185 3.23 -16.82 19.65
C ASN A 185 2.10 -15.86 20.04
N ILE A 186 2.05 -14.68 19.43
CA ILE A 186 1.16 -13.60 19.83
C ILE A 186 -0.16 -13.66 19.04
N VAL A 187 -1.28 -13.53 19.73
CA VAL A 187 -2.60 -13.29 19.13
C VAL A 187 -3.07 -11.90 19.54
N ILE A 188 -3.59 -11.12 18.59
CA ILE A 188 -4.12 -9.77 18.81
C ILE A 188 -5.57 -9.73 18.34
N GLU A 189 -6.50 -9.65 19.30
CA GLU A 189 -7.96 -9.64 19.08
C GLU A 189 -8.60 -8.27 19.40
N LYS A 190 -7.78 -7.26 19.71
CA LYS A 190 -8.19 -5.90 20.04
C LYS A 190 -7.26 -4.89 19.35
N SER A 191 -7.77 -3.72 18.97
CA SER A 191 -6.94 -2.65 18.38
C SER A 191 -5.84 -2.22 19.36
N LEU A 192 -4.57 -2.14 18.93
CA LEU A 192 -3.41 -1.84 19.78
C LEU A 192 -2.27 -1.15 19.01
N SER A 193 -1.36 -0.49 19.73
CA SER A 193 -0.09 -0.01 19.19
C SER A 193 1.11 -0.65 19.92
N LEU A 194 1.97 -1.37 19.21
CA LEU A 194 3.15 -2.06 19.76
C LEU A 194 4.42 -1.29 19.36
N HIS A 195 5.14 -0.72 20.33
CA HIS A 195 6.32 0.12 20.12
C HIS A 195 7.57 -0.52 20.70
N GLY A 196 8.39 -1.13 19.83
CA GLY A 196 9.72 -1.60 20.18
C GLY A 196 10.73 -0.46 20.29
N SER A 197 11.74 -0.63 21.15
CA SER A 197 12.88 0.29 21.29
C SER A 197 13.67 0.47 19.99
N GLY A 198 13.79 -0.59 19.18
CA GLY A 198 14.40 -0.53 17.85
C GLY A 198 14.43 -1.89 17.17
N ARG A 199 14.32 -1.94 15.83
CA ARG A 199 14.23 -3.22 15.09
C ARG A 199 15.42 -4.16 15.28
N GLU A 200 16.58 -3.60 15.63
CA GLU A 200 17.83 -4.34 15.87
C GLU A 200 17.94 -4.87 17.32
N THR A 201 17.10 -4.37 18.24
CA THR A 201 17.21 -4.63 19.69
C THR A 201 15.93 -5.18 20.33
N THR A 202 14.75 -4.89 19.78
CA THR A 202 13.46 -5.51 20.15
C THR A 202 13.08 -6.55 19.08
N VAL A 203 13.06 -7.83 19.48
CA VAL A 203 12.77 -8.96 18.59
C VAL A 203 11.66 -9.83 19.15
N ILE A 204 10.62 -10.07 18.34
CA ILE A 204 9.58 -11.07 18.58
C ILE A 204 9.87 -12.27 17.68
N GLN A 205 9.87 -13.47 18.22
CA GLN A 205 10.14 -14.69 17.47
C GLN A 205 9.31 -15.88 17.95
N ALA A 206 8.95 -16.78 17.04
CA ALA A 206 8.29 -18.03 17.40
C ALA A 206 9.28 -19.11 17.91
N ALA A 207 10.58 -18.97 17.58
CA ALA A 207 11.64 -19.87 18.04
C ALA A 207 13.01 -19.17 18.01
N GLU A 208 13.96 -19.64 18.82
CA GLU A 208 15.36 -19.17 18.81
C GLU A 208 16.08 -19.39 17.48
N LYS A 209 15.71 -20.45 16.77
CA LYS A 209 16.35 -20.91 15.52
C LYS A 209 15.32 -20.91 14.39
N PRO A 210 15.72 -20.62 13.14
CA PRO A 210 14.82 -20.75 11.99
C PRO A 210 14.50 -22.22 11.70
N ASN A 211 13.42 -22.47 10.95
CA ASN A 211 12.96 -23.80 10.54
C ASN A 211 12.70 -24.80 11.68
N GLN A 212 12.28 -24.33 12.86
CA GLN A 212 11.79 -25.23 13.92
C GLN A 212 10.33 -25.62 13.64
N TYR A 213 10.06 -26.91 13.47
CA TYR A 213 8.77 -27.41 12.97
C TYR A 213 7.58 -27.00 13.85
N ASN A 214 7.78 -26.97 15.17
CA ASN A 214 6.71 -26.68 16.14
C ASN A 214 6.66 -25.19 16.55
N ALA A 215 7.32 -24.28 15.82
CA ALA A 215 7.37 -22.87 16.19
C ALA A 215 6.01 -22.15 16.00
N GLY A 216 5.27 -22.47 14.93
CA GLY A 216 4.02 -21.78 14.61
C GLY A 216 4.21 -20.34 14.08
N ARG A 217 3.09 -19.61 13.99
CA ARG A 217 3.04 -18.20 13.52
C ARG A 217 3.54 -17.27 14.63
N VAL A 218 4.34 -16.24 14.31
CA VAL A 218 4.84 -15.30 15.34
C VAL A 218 3.72 -14.37 15.83
N ILE A 219 2.95 -13.78 14.90
CA ILE A 219 1.84 -12.87 15.23
C ILE A 219 0.60 -13.19 14.39
N VAL A 220 -0.55 -13.22 15.06
CA VAL A 220 -1.89 -13.47 14.49
C VAL A 220 -2.78 -12.27 14.78
N ILE A 221 -3.42 -11.73 13.74
CA ILE A 221 -4.29 -10.54 13.82
C ILE A 221 -5.56 -10.83 13.03
N GLU A 222 -6.69 -10.95 13.70
CA GLU A 222 -7.96 -11.42 13.13
C GLU A 222 -9.13 -10.54 13.64
N GLY A 223 -10.13 -10.27 12.78
CA GLY A 223 -11.28 -9.42 13.10
C GLY A 223 -11.15 -7.97 12.63
N ASP A 224 -12.19 -7.15 12.88
CA ASP A 224 -12.21 -5.73 12.49
C ASP A 224 -11.51 -4.86 13.54
N ILE A 225 -10.18 -4.88 13.51
CA ILE A 225 -9.31 -4.18 14.47
C ILE A 225 -8.18 -3.46 13.75
N THR A 226 -7.67 -2.38 14.35
CA THR A 226 -6.47 -1.68 13.86
C THR A 226 -5.28 -1.94 14.77
N VAL A 227 -4.26 -2.64 14.24
CA VAL A 227 -2.98 -2.87 14.91
C VAL A 227 -1.91 -1.98 14.28
N ARG A 228 -1.13 -1.29 15.12
CA ARG A 228 0.06 -0.54 14.73
C ARG A 228 1.29 -1.22 15.33
N MET A 229 2.37 -1.38 14.57
CA MET A 229 3.67 -1.80 15.13
C MET A 229 4.80 -0.91 14.64
N THR A 230 5.65 -0.47 15.57
CA THR A 230 6.81 0.37 15.28
C THR A 230 8.08 -0.22 15.85
N GLY A 231 9.17 -0.21 15.06
CA GLY A 231 10.53 -0.37 15.59
C GLY A 231 10.86 -1.73 16.21
N LEU A 232 10.43 -2.84 15.60
CA LEU A 232 10.70 -4.20 16.08
C LEU A 232 11.00 -5.17 14.92
N THR A 233 11.57 -6.33 15.22
CA THR A 233 11.74 -7.43 14.27
C THR A 233 10.79 -8.60 14.60
N VAL A 234 10.19 -9.20 13.57
CA VAL A 234 9.39 -10.43 13.63
C VAL A 234 10.12 -11.54 12.89
N ARG A 235 10.53 -12.62 13.57
CA ARG A 235 11.39 -13.66 12.94
C ARG A 235 11.10 -15.11 13.34
N ASN A 236 11.69 -16.02 12.56
CA ASN A 236 11.73 -17.47 12.81
C ASN A 236 10.35 -18.17 12.91
N GLY A 237 9.26 -17.53 12.48
CA GLY A 237 7.95 -18.17 12.35
C GLY A 237 7.95 -19.34 11.37
N PHE A 238 7.13 -20.36 11.62
CA PHE A 238 7.06 -21.59 10.84
C PHE A 238 5.61 -22.08 10.70
N SER A 239 5.12 -22.25 9.47
CA SER A 239 3.72 -22.61 9.18
C SER A 239 3.60 -23.42 7.86
N PRO A 240 4.10 -24.68 7.82
CA PRO A 240 4.31 -25.49 6.61
C PRO A 240 3.00 -26.12 6.07
N GLU A 241 3.13 -27.05 5.13
CA GLU A 241 2.02 -27.81 4.54
C GLU A 241 1.35 -28.80 5.51
N GLU A 242 2.06 -29.29 6.53
CA GLU A 242 1.53 -30.30 7.46
C GLU A 242 0.52 -29.72 8.47
N ASP A 243 0.55 -28.41 8.70
CA ASP A 243 -0.41 -27.70 9.55
C ASP A 243 -1.79 -27.50 8.87
N LEU A 244 -2.81 -27.27 9.69
CA LEU A 244 -4.11 -26.79 9.24
C LEU A 244 -4.07 -25.29 8.85
N ASN A 245 -3.25 -24.48 9.53
CA ASN A 245 -3.22 -23.01 9.44
C ASN A 245 -1.98 -22.48 8.70
N ARG A 246 -1.79 -22.95 7.46
CA ARG A 246 -0.61 -22.86 6.57
C ARG A 246 -0.19 -21.45 6.07
N ARG A 247 -0.36 -20.39 6.85
CA ARG A 247 -0.42 -19.00 6.36
C ARG A 247 0.24 -18.02 7.34
N GLY A 248 1.06 -17.08 6.85
CA GLY A 248 1.54 -15.95 7.65
C GLY A 248 2.53 -16.37 8.73
N GLY A 249 3.69 -16.90 8.32
CA GLY A 249 4.70 -17.43 9.25
C GLY A 249 5.19 -16.37 10.25
N GLY A 250 5.60 -15.20 9.74
CA GLY A 250 5.86 -14.03 10.56
C GLY A 250 4.55 -13.42 11.08
N ILE A 251 3.77 -12.81 10.19
CA ILE A 251 2.49 -12.18 10.52
C ILE A 251 1.35 -12.74 9.66
N TYR A 252 0.25 -13.13 10.31
CA TYR A 252 -1.03 -13.44 9.67
C TYR A 252 -2.05 -12.33 9.94
N VAL A 253 -2.69 -11.82 8.89
CA VAL A 253 -3.74 -10.79 8.95
C VAL A 253 -5.00 -11.32 8.26
N PHE A 254 -6.14 -11.30 8.94
CA PHE A 254 -7.45 -11.67 8.40
C PHE A 254 -8.51 -10.61 8.73
N GLY A 255 -8.97 -9.87 7.72
CA GLY A 255 -9.92 -8.76 7.84
C GLY A 255 -9.34 -7.47 8.46
N ALA A 256 -8.41 -7.59 9.41
CA ALA A 256 -7.86 -6.49 10.18
C ALA A 256 -7.08 -5.44 9.37
N SER A 257 -6.92 -4.26 9.98
CA SER A 257 -6.07 -3.17 9.52
C SER A 257 -4.71 -3.21 10.24
N LEU A 258 -3.62 -3.36 9.49
CA LEU A 258 -2.25 -3.44 10.02
C LEU A 258 -1.38 -2.31 9.48
N ARG A 259 -0.79 -1.51 10.37
CA ARG A 259 0.19 -0.45 10.05
C ARG A 259 1.57 -0.83 10.62
N LEU A 260 2.59 -1.01 9.78
CA LEU A 260 3.97 -1.29 10.20
C LEU A 260 4.91 -0.11 9.88
N HIS A 261 5.68 0.37 10.86
CA HIS A 261 6.69 1.41 10.68
C HIS A 261 8.09 1.01 11.18
N LYS A 262 9.13 1.08 10.34
CA LYS A 262 10.52 0.69 10.69
C LYS A 262 10.65 -0.77 11.18
N VAL A 263 9.76 -1.67 10.77
CA VAL A 263 9.72 -3.09 11.17
C VAL A 263 10.54 -3.96 10.20
N ALA A 264 11.13 -5.05 10.71
CA ALA A 264 11.70 -6.10 9.86
C ALA A 264 10.96 -7.43 10.04
N LEU A 265 10.77 -8.18 8.95
CA LEU A 265 10.20 -9.52 8.92
C LEU A 265 11.25 -10.45 8.31
N ASN A 266 11.90 -11.26 9.15
CA ASN A 266 13.15 -11.93 8.81
C ASN A 266 13.09 -13.44 9.01
N ALA A 267 13.61 -14.21 8.05
CA ALA A 267 13.79 -15.68 8.14
C ALA A 267 12.53 -16.49 8.53
N ASN A 268 11.33 -15.96 8.28
CA ASN A 268 10.07 -16.65 8.52
C ASN A 268 9.76 -17.64 7.38
N ARG A 269 9.04 -18.71 7.68
CA ARG A 269 8.62 -19.75 6.72
C ARG A 269 7.13 -20.07 6.86
N ALA A 270 6.47 -20.23 5.73
CA ALA A 270 5.11 -20.76 5.67
C ALA A 270 4.87 -21.46 4.33
N TYR A 271 3.70 -22.09 4.15
CA TYR A 271 3.24 -22.48 2.82
C TYR A 271 2.83 -21.25 1.98
N TYR A 272 2.19 -20.26 2.63
CA TYR A 272 1.69 -19.03 2.01
C TYR A 272 2.05 -17.77 2.82
N GLY A 273 2.63 -16.76 2.16
CA GLY A 273 2.92 -15.44 2.77
C GLY A 273 3.88 -15.55 3.95
N ALA A 274 5.11 -15.99 3.71
CA ALA A 274 5.97 -16.46 4.79
C ALA A 274 6.42 -15.36 5.76
N GLY A 275 6.80 -14.18 5.26
CA GLY A 275 6.96 -12.99 6.10
C GLY A 275 5.60 -12.45 6.57
N LEU A 276 4.73 -12.07 5.63
CA LEU A 276 3.38 -11.59 5.90
C LEU A 276 2.33 -12.19 4.95
N PHE A 277 1.19 -12.61 5.49
CA PHE A 277 0.01 -13.02 4.73
C PHE A 277 -1.17 -12.09 5.07
N ASN A 278 -1.63 -11.32 4.08
CA ASN A 278 -2.85 -10.51 4.18
C ASN A 278 -4.02 -11.23 3.50
N HIS A 279 -5.10 -11.45 4.24
CA HIS A 279 -6.36 -11.97 3.74
C HIS A 279 -7.47 -10.96 3.98
N THR A 280 -7.99 -10.37 2.90
CA THR A 280 -9.10 -9.40 2.89
C THR A 280 -8.98 -8.20 3.86
N GLY A 281 -7.82 -8.00 4.50
CA GLY A 281 -7.54 -6.88 5.39
C GLY A 281 -6.79 -5.74 4.70
N THR A 282 -6.45 -4.70 5.46
CA THR A 282 -5.77 -3.50 4.96
C THR A 282 -4.37 -3.39 5.54
N VAL A 283 -3.34 -3.39 4.70
CA VAL A 283 -1.93 -3.42 5.15
C VAL A 283 -1.20 -2.17 4.66
N SER A 284 -0.67 -1.38 5.59
CA SER A 284 0.14 -0.18 5.31
C SER A 284 1.55 -0.33 5.87
N LEU A 285 2.56 -0.29 5.00
CA LEU A 285 3.96 -0.61 5.31
C LEU A 285 4.86 0.58 5.02
N SER A 286 5.56 1.09 6.04
CA SER A 286 6.47 2.24 5.94
C SER A 286 7.86 1.91 6.49
N ARG A 287 8.90 2.01 5.64
CA ARG A 287 10.29 1.68 6.03
C ARG A 287 10.44 0.22 6.52
N VAL A 288 9.78 -0.72 5.85
CA VAL A 288 9.69 -2.14 6.24
C VAL A 288 10.67 -3.01 5.42
N PHE A 289 11.27 -4.00 6.07
CA PHE A 289 12.23 -4.93 5.45
C PHE A 289 11.71 -6.36 5.52
N PHE A 290 11.66 -7.06 4.39
CA PHE A 290 11.41 -8.51 4.32
C PHE A 290 12.70 -9.20 3.88
N ALA A 291 13.38 -9.91 4.79
CA ALA A 291 14.67 -10.54 4.48
C ALA A 291 14.66 -12.07 4.68
N GLY A 292 15.01 -12.81 3.62
CA GLY A 292 15.26 -14.25 3.70
C GLY A 292 14.04 -15.12 4.08
N ASN A 293 12.81 -14.60 3.93
CA ASN A 293 11.60 -15.38 4.20
C ASN A 293 11.35 -16.39 3.08
N SER A 294 10.85 -17.58 3.41
CA SER A 294 10.69 -18.70 2.47
C SER A 294 9.27 -19.26 2.50
N ALA A 295 8.51 -19.01 1.44
CA ALA A 295 7.23 -19.66 1.21
C ALA A 295 7.41 -20.97 0.44
N ASP A 296 6.85 -22.07 0.93
CA ASP A 296 6.89 -23.36 0.21
C ASP A 296 6.07 -23.30 -1.10
N LYS A 297 5.11 -22.36 -1.22
CA LYS A 297 4.29 -22.17 -2.43
C LYS A 297 4.25 -20.73 -2.93
N ASN A 298 3.66 -19.79 -2.20
CA ASN A 298 3.40 -18.43 -2.72
C ASN A 298 3.77 -17.33 -1.72
N GLY A 299 4.33 -16.21 -2.22
CA GLY A 299 4.60 -15.00 -1.47
C GLY A 299 5.68 -15.20 -0.41
N GLY A 300 6.95 -15.21 -0.81
CA GLY A 300 8.07 -15.43 0.09
C GLY A 300 8.18 -14.35 1.16
N GLY A 301 8.34 -13.09 0.75
CA GLY A 301 8.24 -11.96 1.66
C GLY A 301 6.78 -11.70 2.08
N MET A 302 5.92 -11.41 1.10
CA MET A 302 4.52 -11.04 1.34
C MET A 302 3.55 -11.74 0.37
N LEU A 303 2.34 -12.05 0.85
CA LEU A 303 1.21 -12.44 0.03
C LEU A 303 0.01 -11.54 0.35
N ASN A 304 -0.51 -10.84 -0.65
CA ASN A 304 -1.76 -10.09 -0.56
C ASN A 304 -2.88 -10.84 -1.30
N LEU A 305 -3.93 -11.25 -0.57
CA LEU A 305 -5.05 -12.05 -1.08
C LEU A 305 -6.38 -11.33 -0.83
N GLY A 306 -6.86 -10.62 -1.85
CA GLY A 306 -8.13 -9.85 -1.81
C GLY A 306 -8.13 -8.63 -0.89
N GLY A 307 -7.10 -8.43 -0.06
CA GLY A 307 -6.95 -7.25 0.79
C GLY A 307 -6.25 -6.07 0.08
N SER A 308 -6.17 -4.93 0.74
CA SER A 308 -5.44 -3.76 0.24
C SER A 308 -4.00 -3.74 0.78
N ALA A 309 -3.05 -3.24 -0.03
CA ALA A 309 -1.63 -3.16 0.36
C ALA A 309 -0.96 -1.84 -0.10
N THR A 310 -0.66 -0.94 0.83
CA THR A 310 0.10 0.29 0.58
C THR A 310 1.51 0.16 1.11
N LEU A 311 2.51 0.24 0.22
CA LEU A 311 3.92 0.05 0.54
C LEU A 311 4.72 1.33 0.24
N ASN A 312 5.44 1.83 1.24
CA ASN A 312 6.27 3.03 1.14
C ASN A 312 7.68 2.80 1.73
N HIS A 313 8.73 2.96 0.94
CA HIS A 313 10.12 2.68 1.35
C HIS A 313 10.29 1.23 1.86
N VAL A 314 9.83 0.24 1.10
CA VAL A 314 9.87 -1.19 1.49
C VAL A 314 10.94 -1.95 0.70
N ALA A 315 11.63 -2.90 1.35
CA ALA A 315 12.64 -3.73 0.70
C ALA A 315 12.36 -5.23 0.88
N PHE A 316 12.27 -5.96 -0.23
CA PHE A 316 12.20 -7.42 -0.29
C PHE A 316 13.56 -7.96 -0.72
N ASN A 317 14.30 -8.57 0.21
CA ASN A 317 15.68 -9.01 -0.01
C ASN A 317 15.83 -10.54 0.19
N ASN A 318 16.29 -11.25 -0.85
CA ASN A 318 16.60 -12.69 -0.81
C ASN A 318 15.42 -13.60 -0.37
N ASN A 319 14.16 -13.18 -0.55
CA ASN A 319 13.00 -14.01 -0.21
C ASN A 319 12.72 -15.05 -1.30
N LYS A 320 12.12 -16.18 -0.92
CA LYS A 320 11.88 -17.32 -1.81
C LYS A 320 10.42 -17.75 -1.77
N ALA A 321 9.85 -18.11 -2.92
CA ALA A 321 8.61 -18.86 -3.05
C ALA A 321 8.83 -20.14 -3.87
N GLY A 322 8.11 -21.22 -3.58
CA GLY A 322 8.15 -22.44 -4.40
C GLY A 322 7.45 -22.31 -5.77
N THR A 323 6.55 -21.34 -5.95
CA THR A 323 5.74 -21.20 -7.17
C THR A 323 5.54 -19.75 -7.61
N ARG A 324 5.06 -18.84 -6.75
CA ARG A 324 4.65 -17.48 -7.16
C ARG A 324 5.12 -16.39 -6.21
N GLY A 325 5.76 -15.35 -6.74
CA GLY A 325 6.07 -14.13 -6.00
C GLY A 325 7.14 -14.34 -4.94
N GLY A 326 8.40 -14.33 -5.34
CA GLY A 326 9.52 -14.58 -4.41
C GLY A 326 9.61 -13.50 -3.33
N GLY A 327 9.57 -12.23 -3.75
CA GLY A 327 9.36 -11.09 -2.85
C GLY A 327 7.89 -10.96 -2.47
N MET A 328 7.01 -10.76 -3.45
CA MET A 328 5.57 -10.53 -3.21
C MET A 328 4.67 -11.28 -4.21
N LEU A 329 3.54 -11.83 -3.75
CA LEU A 329 2.39 -12.15 -4.60
C LEU A 329 1.26 -11.16 -4.30
N ASN A 330 0.77 -10.46 -5.33
CA ASN A 330 -0.48 -9.73 -5.28
C ASN A 330 -1.57 -10.49 -6.05
N ASN A 331 -2.71 -10.77 -5.41
CA ASN A 331 -3.79 -11.56 -6.00
C ASN A 331 -5.16 -10.93 -5.70
N HIS A 332 -5.88 -10.50 -6.74
CA HIS A 332 -7.21 -9.85 -6.73
C HIS A 332 -7.32 -8.49 -6.00
N GLY A 333 -6.60 -8.28 -4.90
CA GLY A 333 -6.65 -7.02 -4.14
C GLY A 333 -5.86 -5.85 -4.77
N PRO A 334 -6.22 -4.59 -4.49
CA PRO A 334 -5.45 -3.43 -4.92
C PRO A 334 -4.15 -3.29 -4.12
N ALA A 335 -3.09 -2.79 -4.77
CA ALA A 335 -1.85 -2.45 -4.06
C ALA A 335 -1.15 -1.24 -4.70
N ILE A 336 -0.56 -0.38 -3.87
CA ILE A 336 0.19 0.81 -4.28
C ILE A 336 1.59 0.71 -3.69
N LEU A 337 2.61 0.63 -4.55
CA LEU A 337 4.02 0.47 -4.18
C LEU A 337 4.79 1.74 -4.55
N ARG A 338 5.32 2.46 -3.55
CA ARG A 338 6.11 3.68 -3.73
C ARG A 338 7.50 3.56 -3.07
N ASN A 339 8.57 3.82 -3.82
CA ASN A 339 9.96 3.71 -3.35
C ASN A 339 10.29 2.28 -2.84
N VAL A 340 9.92 1.25 -3.60
CA VAL A 340 10.05 -0.16 -3.19
C VAL A 340 11.21 -0.84 -3.92
N SER A 341 11.93 -1.76 -3.26
CA SER A 341 12.95 -2.58 -3.91
C SER A 341 12.73 -4.08 -3.72
N PHE A 342 13.01 -4.84 -4.77
CA PHE A 342 13.00 -6.29 -4.83
C PHE A 342 14.39 -6.74 -5.27
N ASN A 343 15.19 -7.26 -4.35
CA ASN A 343 16.57 -7.66 -4.58
C ASN A 343 16.76 -9.18 -4.34
N ASN A 344 17.33 -9.90 -5.31
CA ASN A 344 17.70 -11.33 -5.21
C ASN A 344 16.55 -12.29 -4.81
N ASN A 345 15.28 -11.93 -5.02
CA ASN A 345 14.16 -12.82 -4.65
C ASN A 345 13.96 -13.91 -5.72
N LYS A 346 13.45 -15.08 -5.32
CA LYS A 346 13.29 -16.25 -6.21
C LYS A 346 11.92 -16.91 -6.15
N ALA A 347 11.35 -17.26 -7.31
CA ALA A 347 10.13 -18.06 -7.45
C ALA A 347 10.22 -18.99 -8.68
N ALA A 348 9.14 -19.71 -9.01
CA ALA A 348 8.97 -20.26 -10.36
C ALA A 348 8.36 -19.21 -11.31
N THR A 349 7.49 -18.33 -10.81
CA THR A 349 6.93 -17.21 -11.57
C THR A 349 6.95 -15.92 -10.75
N GLY A 350 7.48 -14.84 -11.32
CA GLY A 350 7.59 -13.55 -10.65
C GLY A 350 8.60 -13.59 -9.51
N GLY A 351 9.89 -13.54 -9.84
CA GLY A 351 10.96 -13.67 -8.85
C GLY A 351 10.90 -12.55 -7.81
N GLY A 352 10.80 -11.29 -8.27
CA GLY A 352 10.49 -10.14 -7.43
C GLY A 352 9.01 -10.12 -7.04
N ILE A 353 8.13 -9.89 -8.01
CA ILE A 353 6.67 -9.85 -7.82
C ILE A 353 5.92 -10.73 -8.82
N HIS A 354 4.87 -11.41 -8.34
CA HIS A 354 3.82 -12.02 -9.17
C HIS A 354 2.53 -11.23 -8.98
N ILE A 355 1.92 -10.78 -10.07
CA ILE A 355 0.67 -10.02 -10.12
C ILE A 355 -0.37 -10.91 -10.80
N ARG A 356 -1.49 -11.18 -10.10
CA ARG A 356 -2.59 -12.00 -10.63
C ARG A 356 -3.91 -11.28 -10.48
N GLN A 357 -4.65 -11.15 -11.58
CA GLN A 357 -6.04 -10.69 -11.62
C GLN A 357 -6.26 -9.40 -10.81
N SER A 358 -5.30 -8.48 -10.89
CA SER A 358 -5.25 -7.23 -10.12
C SER A 358 -4.44 -6.18 -10.87
N ASN A 359 -4.75 -4.91 -10.60
CA ASN A 359 -4.16 -3.74 -11.26
C ASN A 359 -3.38 -2.89 -10.23
N PRO A 360 -2.27 -3.39 -9.66
CA PRO A 360 -1.49 -2.61 -8.70
C PRO A 360 -0.71 -1.48 -9.40
N GLU A 361 -0.50 -0.39 -8.67
CA GLU A 361 0.27 0.76 -9.13
C GLU A 361 1.68 0.72 -8.51
N LEU A 362 2.70 0.72 -9.35
CA LEU A 362 4.10 0.73 -8.96
C LEU A 362 4.72 2.07 -9.40
N TYR A 363 5.23 2.82 -8.43
CA TYR A 363 5.97 4.06 -8.66
C TYR A 363 7.33 4.01 -7.99
N ASN A 364 8.38 4.34 -8.74
CA ASN A 364 9.74 4.41 -8.19
C ASN A 364 10.19 3.06 -7.58
N VAL A 365 10.10 1.98 -8.38
CA VAL A 365 10.34 0.60 -7.92
C VAL A 365 11.55 -0.02 -8.60
N MET A 366 12.34 -0.78 -7.85
CA MET A 366 13.57 -1.42 -8.33
C MET A 366 13.45 -2.94 -8.26
N PHE A 367 13.60 -3.64 -9.39
CA PHE A 367 13.72 -5.09 -9.47
C PHE A 367 15.15 -5.43 -9.88
N LYS A 368 15.96 -5.92 -8.93
CA LYS A 368 17.39 -6.20 -9.14
C LYS A 368 17.76 -7.64 -8.78
N GLY A 369 18.40 -8.36 -9.70
CA GLY A 369 18.93 -9.71 -9.42
C GLY A 369 17.89 -10.78 -9.08
N ASN A 370 16.60 -10.54 -9.29
CA ASN A 370 15.57 -11.53 -8.99
C ASN A 370 15.59 -12.66 -10.03
N SER A 371 15.15 -13.85 -9.65
CA SER A 371 15.16 -15.03 -10.51
C SER A 371 13.84 -15.78 -10.51
N ALA A 372 13.38 -16.20 -11.68
CA ALA A 372 12.22 -17.07 -11.85
C ALA A 372 12.47 -18.10 -12.96
N ASP A 373 11.50 -18.99 -13.17
CA ASP A 373 11.42 -19.71 -14.43
C ASP A 373 10.80 -18.79 -15.49
N THR A 374 9.66 -18.16 -15.21
CA THR A 374 9.04 -17.13 -16.08
C THR A 374 8.84 -15.79 -15.34
N GLY A 375 9.28 -14.68 -15.92
CA GLY A 375 9.19 -13.36 -15.29
C GLY A 375 10.18 -13.17 -14.14
N GLY A 376 11.47 -13.00 -14.45
CA GLY A 376 12.55 -12.95 -13.47
C GLY A 376 12.38 -11.85 -12.42
N GLY A 377 12.12 -10.62 -12.85
CA GLY A 377 11.71 -9.51 -11.98
C GLY A 377 10.21 -9.53 -11.69
N ILE A 378 9.40 -9.47 -12.76
CA ILE A 378 7.93 -9.32 -12.70
C ILE A 378 7.27 -10.43 -13.53
N PHE A 379 6.21 -11.04 -13.00
CA PHE A 379 5.26 -11.85 -13.76
C PHE A 379 3.85 -11.28 -13.55
N SER A 380 3.11 -11.01 -14.63
CA SER A 380 1.75 -10.46 -14.58
C SER A 380 0.78 -11.29 -15.40
N VAL A 381 -0.41 -11.57 -14.84
CA VAL A 381 -1.44 -12.38 -15.50
C VAL A 381 -2.87 -11.90 -15.22
N GLY A 382 -3.65 -11.66 -16.28
CA GLY A 382 -5.06 -11.28 -16.21
C GLY A 382 -5.38 -9.94 -15.52
N GLY A 383 -4.48 -8.96 -15.60
CA GLY A 383 -4.66 -7.61 -15.04
C GLY A 383 -3.72 -6.59 -15.69
N ALA A 384 -4.01 -5.31 -15.52
CA ALA A 384 -3.25 -4.19 -16.11
C ALA A 384 -2.60 -3.35 -14.98
N PRO A 385 -1.40 -3.72 -14.49
CA PRO A 385 -0.66 -2.88 -13.56
C PRO A 385 -0.11 -1.60 -14.22
N ILE A 386 0.06 -0.55 -13.43
CA ILE A 386 0.73 0.69 -13.84
C ILE A 386 2.16 0.66 -13.29
N LEU A 387 3.15 0.97 -14.14
CA LEU A 387 4.57 0.84 -13.86
C LEU A 387 5.32 2.12 -14.25
N ALA A 388 5.40 3.09 -13.33
CA ALA A 388 6.02 4.40 -13.55
C ALA A 388 7.36 4.55 -12.80
N ASN A 389 8.40 5.02 -13.50
CA ASN A 389 9.76 5.21 -12.96
C ASN A 389 10.38 3.92 -12.39
N ILE A 390 10.44 2.86 -13.21
CA ILE A 390 10.83 1.51 -12.77
C ILE A 390 12.20 1.11 -13.31
N LEU A 391 13.06 0.54 -12.48
CA LEU A 391 14.30 -0.12 -12.91
C LEU A 391 14.17 -1.64 -12.80
N LEU A 392 14.20 -2.34 -13.93
CA LEU A 392 14.40 -3.79 -13.99
C LEU A 392 15.81 -4.07 -14.47
N SER A 393 16.70 -4.52 -13.58
CA SER A 393 18.09 -4.81 -13.94
C SER A 393 18.63 -6.12 -13.41
N GLY A 394 19.39 -6.83 -14.24
CA GLY A 394 20.08 -8.05 -13.84
C GLY A 394 19.16 -9.19 -13.40
N ASN A 395 17.86 -9.18 -13.75
CA ASN A 395 16.94 -10.27 -13.41
C ASN A 395 17.10 -11.44 -14.40
N PHE A 396 16.84 -12.66 -13.92
CA PHE A 396 17.10 -13.90 -14.67
C PHE A 396 15.88 -14.82 -14.76
N SER A 397 15.62 -15.35 -15.96
CA SER A 397 14.56 -16.30 -16.26
C SER A 397 15.13 -17.60 -16.83
N THR A 398 14.75 -18.75 -16.26
CA THR A 398 15.12 -20.08 -16.80
C THR A 398 14.32 -20.48 -18.04
N LEU A 399 13.26 -19.73 -18.38
CA LEU A 399 12.41 -19.85 -19.56
C LEU A 399 12.28 -18.47 -20.26
N ASN A 400 11.20 -17.73 -20.01
CA ASN A 400 10.81 -16.50 -20.72
C ASN A 400 10.61 -15.27 -19.82
N GLY A 401 10.93 -14.09 -20.32
CA GLY A 401 10.75 -12.82 -19.62
C GLY A 401 11.81 -12.60 -18.53
N GLY A 402 13.03 -12.27 -18.92
CA GLY A 402 14.16 -12.06 -18.00
C GLY A 402 13.89 -10.93 -17.00
N GLY A 403 13.48 -9.77 -17.50
CA GLY A 403 12.95 -8.67 -16.68
C GLY A 403 11.50 -8.94 -16.29
N MET A 404 10.62 -9.08 -17.28
CA MET A 404 9.17 -9.09 -17.12
C MET A 404 8.47 -10.07 -18.07
N ALA A 405 7.41 -10.71 -17.61
CA ALA A 405 6.53 -11.56 -18.42
C ALA A 405 5.06 -11.18 -18.20
N ASN A 406 4.31 -10.98 -19.30
CA ASN A 406 2.90 -10.58 -19.32
C ASN A 406 2.08 -11.64 -20.09
N LEU A 407 1.12 -12.28 -19.42
CA LEU A 407 0.34 -13.40 -19.98
C LEU A 407 -1.17 -13.18 -19.83
N ASN A 408 -1.95 -13.73 -20.77
CA ASN A 408 -3.40 -13.90 -20.69
C ASN A 408 -4.16 -12.59 -20.38
N ASN A 409 -4.21 -11.67 -21.35
CA ASN A 409 -4.82 -10.35 -21.24
C ASN A 409 -4.24 -9.50 -20.08
N SER A 410 -2.91 -9.49 -19.95
CA SER A 410 -2.21 -8.64 -18.99
C SER A 410 -1.46 -7.53 -19.72
N SER A 411 -2.13 -6.41 -19.94
CA SER A 411 -1.60 -5.27 -20.71
C SER A 411 -1.23 -4.09 -19.78
N PRO A 412 -0.06 -4.11 -19.11
CA PRO A 412 0.37 -2.99 -18.27
C PRO A 412 0.72 -1.72 -19.05
N GLU A 413 0.64 -0.60 -18.35
CA GLU A 413 1.21 0.67 -18.79
C GLU A 413 2.59 0.88 -18.15
N ILE A 414 3.61 1.14 -18.96
CA ILE A 414 5.02 1.17 -18.57
C ILE A 414 5.62 2.52 -18.98
N ILE A 415 5.87 3.38 -17.99
CA ILE A 415 6.29 4.78 -18.18
C ILE A 415 7.64 5.03 -17.51
N ASN A 416 8.55 5.73 -18.19
CA ASN A 416 9.87 6.15 -17.66
C ASN A 416 10.65 4.97 -17.05
N ALA A 417 10.65 3.82 -17.73
CA ALA A 417 11.22 2.57 -17.20
C ALA A 417 12.57 2.21 -17.84
N THR A 418 13.44 1.51 -17.12
CA THR A 418 14.71 1.01 -17.65
C THR A 418 14.82 -0.50 -17.44
N PHE A 419 14.93 -1.23 -18.55
CA PHE A 419 15.20 -2.66 -18.60
C PHE A 419 16.62 -2.87 -19.10
N SER A 420 17.57 -3.25 -18.24
CA SER A 420 18.96 -3.47 -18.66
C SER A 420 19.70 -4.56 -17.90
N GLY A 421 20.45 -5.39 -18.61
CA GLY A 421 21.19 -6.50 -18.04
C GLY A 421 20.35 -7.71 -17.67
N ASN A 422 19.07 -7.76 -18.03
CA ASN A 422 18.21 -8.90 -17.75
C ASN A 422 18.43 -10.02 -18.79
N ALA A 423 18.20 -11.28 -18.40
CA ALA A 423 18.40 -12.42 -19.29
C ALA A 423 17.31 -13.49 -19.15
N ALA A 424 16.90 -14.05 -20.30
CA ALA A 424 16.07 -15.23 -20.43
C ALA A 424 16.84 -16.32 -21.19
N THR A 425 16.59 -17.59 -20.90
CA THR A 425 17.18 -18.70 -21.68
C THR A 425 16.50 -18.88 -23.03
N GLN A 426 15.20 -18.58 -23.13
CA GLN A 426 14.39 -18.71 -24.33
C GLN A 426 14.12 -17.34 -24.95
N GLN A 427 13.02 -16.66 -24.58
CA GLN A 427 12.52 -15.46 -25.26
C GLN A 427 12.24 -14.31 -24.29
N GLY A 428 12.28 -13.06 -24.79
CA GLY A 428 11.95 -11.86 -24.04
C GLY A 428 12.98 -11.55 -22.95
N GLY A 429 14.20 -11.18 -23.35
CA GLY A 429 15.30 -10.92 -22.41
C GLY A 429 14.99 -9.81 -21.42
N ALA A 430 14.38 -8.71 -21.88
CA ALA A 430 13.74 -7.72 -21.03
C ALA A 430 12.24 -8.01 -20.82
N ILE A 431 11.45 -8.09 -21.90
CA ILE A 431 9.99 -8.28 -21.83
C ILE A 431 9.54 -9.44 -22.71
N TYR A 432 8.70 -10.32 -22.15
CA TYR A 432 7.94 -11.35 -22.87
C TYR A 432 6.44 -11.06 -22.74
N ASN A 433 5.71 -11.05 -23.86
CA ASN A 433 4.25 -10.86 -23.91
C ASN A 433 3.58 -12.06 -24.61
N LEU A 434 2.43 -12.51 -24.09
CA LEU A 434 1.55 -13.51 -24.72
C LEU A 434 0.09 -13.16 -24.43
N ASP A 435 -0.74 -13.07 -25.47
CA ASP A 435 -2.13 -12.56 -25.40
C ASP A 435 -2.22 -11.24 -24.62
N SER A 436 -1.22 -10.37 -24.77
CA SER A 436 -0.97 -9.22 -23.89
C SER A 436 -0.29 -8.10 -24.67
N SER A 437 -0.81 -6.88 -24.58
CA SER A 437 -0.38 -5.73 -25.38
C SER A 437 -0.09 -4.52 -24.49
N PRO A 438 1.04 -4.50 -23.75
CA PRO A 438 1.39 -3.37 -22.89
C PRO A 438 1.68 -2.09 -23.69
N VAL A 439 1.48 -0.94 -23.04
CA VAL A 439 1.87 0.37 -23.56
C VAL A 439 3.22 0.76 -22.97
N LEU A 440 4.18 1.11 -23.81
CA LEU A 440 5.53 1.53 -23.41
C LEU A 440 5.77 2.98 -23.83
N LYS A 441 6.01 3.86 -22.85
CA LYS A 441 6.38 5.26 -23.08
C LYS A 441 7.65 5.62 -22.29
N HIS A 442 8.60 6.29 -22.92
CA HIS A 442 9.88 6.69 -22.30
C HIS A 442 10.69 5.53 -21.73
N VAL A 443 10.61 4.35 -22.35
CA VAL A 443 11.31 3.16 -21.86
C VAL A 443 12.70 3.08 -22.49
N ILE A 444 13.71 2.78 -21.69
CA ILE A 444 15.01 2.29 -22.19
C ILE A 444 15.05 0.77 -22.07
N ILE A 445 15.20 0.07 -23.20
CA ILE A 445 15.45 -1.38 -23.24
C ILE A 445 16.81 -1.61 -23.91
N TRP A 446 17.84 -1.92 -23.11
CA TRP A 446 19.22 -1.99 -23.62
C TRP A 446 20.08 -3.03 -22.89
N LYS A 447 20.97 -3.74 -23.60
CA LYS A 447 21.85 -4.80 -23.04
C LYS A 447 21.07 -5.89 -22.26
N ASN A 448 19.99 -6.42 -22.82
CA ASN A 448 19.30 -7.60 -22.29
C ASN A 448 19.65 -8.83 -23.17
N ARG A 449 19.29 -10.06 -22.76
CA ARG A 449 19.71 -11.30 -23.44
C ARG A 449 18.57 -12.32 -23.55
N ALA A 450 18.39 -12.92 -24.73
CA ALA A 450 17.48 -14.04 -24.98
C ALA A 450 18.16 -15.08 -25.90
N ASN A 451 17.81 -16.36 -25.76
CA ASN A 451 18.40 -17.48 -26.51
C ASN A 451 19.93 -17.39 -26.67
N GLY A 452 20.63 -17.08 -25.57
CA GLY A 452 22.08 -16.93 -25.52
C GLY A 452 22.69 -15.64 -26.11
N THR A 453 21.94 -14.82 -26.86
CA THR A 453 22.42 -13.59 -27.51
C THR A 453 21.78 -12.31 -26.95
N ALA A 454 22.39 -11.15 -27.22
CA ALA A 454 21.84 -9.81 -26.93
C ALA A 454 21.47 -9.00 -28.19
N SER A 455 21.85 -9.52 -29.37
CA SER A 455 21.73 -8.84 -30.67
C SER A 455 20.55 -9.40 -31.48
N SER A 456 19.37 -9.41 -30.86
CA SER A 456 18.12 -9.92 -31.43
C SER A 456 16.95 -9.18 -30.80
N PHE A 457 15.90 -8.89 -31.56
CA PHE A 457 14.68 -8.25 -31.08
C PHE A 457 14.11 -8.92 -29.81
N SER A 458 14.12 -10.26 -29.76
CA SER A 458 13.65 -11.07 -28.63
C SER A 458 14.50 -10.86 -27.35
N SER A 459 15.72 -10.32 -27.47
CA SER A 459 16.51 -9.90 -26.31
C SER A 459 15.88 -8.67 -25.63
N SER A 460 15.23 -7.81 -26.40
CA SER A 460 14.52 -6.62 -25.94
C SER A 460 13.06 -6.93 -25.63
N VAL A 461 12.25 -7.20 -26.64
CA VAL A 461 10.83 -7.52 -26.51
C VAL A 461 10.51 -8.74 -27.37
N PHE A 462 9.84 -9.73 -26.78
CA PHE A 462 9.23 -10.82 -27.53
C PHE A 462 7.70 -10.76 -27.38
N ASN A 463 7.01 -10.91 -28.50
CA ASN A 463 5.56 -10.94 -28.58
C ASN A 463 5.13 -12.30 -29.16
N GLY A 464 4.38 -13.06 -28.37
CA GLY A 464 3.71 -14.29 -28.81
C GLY A 464 2.37 -14.00 -29.48
N GLU A 465 1.49 -15.00 -29.48
CA GLU A 465 0.14 -14.89 -30.06
C GLU A 465 -0.62 -13.68 -29.47
N ASN A 466 -1.33 -12.96 -30.35
CA ASN A 466 -2.17 -11.79 -30.09
C ASN A 466 -1.51 -10.61 -29.33
N ALA A 467 -0.18 -10.63 -29.13
CA ALA A 467 0.55 -9.57 -28.42
C ALA A 467 0.99 -8.44 -29.37
N THR A 468 0.48 -7.23 -29.14
CA THR A 468 0.67 -6.04 -29.99
C THR A 468 0.98 -4.79 -29.16
N PRO A 469 2.11 -4.76 -28.41
CA PRO A 469 2.43 -3.62 -27.56
C PRO A 469 2.59 -2.33 -28.37
N ALA A 470 2.10 -1.21 -27.84
CA ALA A 470 2.25 0.12 -28.45
C ALA A 470 3.44 0.84 -27.81
N ILE A 471 4.36 1.36 -28.63
CA ILE A 471 5.64 1.89 -28.15
C ILE A 471 5.89 3.28 -28.72
N SER A 472 6.06 4.29 -27.85
CA SER A 472 6.46 5.65 -28.26
C SER A 472 7.55 6.25 -27.37
N TYR A 473 8.25 7.25 -27.91
CA TYR A 473 9.29 8.02 -27.22
C TYR A 473 10.31 7.14 -26.46
N SER A 474 10.66 5.97 -26.98
CA SER A 474 11.42 4.94 -26.26
C SER A 474 12.71 4.56 -26.99
N LEU A 475 13.76 4.25 -26.23
CA LEU A 475 15.05 3.82 -26.76
C LEU A 475 15.21 2.31 -26.58
N ILE A 476 15.20 1.56 -27.68
CA ILE A 476 15.12 0.09 -27.66
C ILE A 476 16.18 -0.50 -28.58
N ALA A 477 17.06 -1.32 -28.00
CA ALA A 477 18.07 -2.08 -28.75
C ALA A 477 17.41 -3.06 -29.73
N ASN A 478 17.93 -3.14 -30.96
CA ASN A 478 17.41 -4.01 -32.02
C ASN A 478 15.97 -3.65 -32.45
N SER A 479 15.62 -2.35 -32.43
CA SER A 479 14.35 -1.82 -32.92
C SER A 479 14.46 -1.11 -34.28
N GLY A 480 15.66 -0.68 -34.69
CA GLY A 480 15.87 0.17 -35.87
C GLY A 480 15.37 1.62 -35.72
N GLY A 481 14.82 1.99 -34.56
CA GLY A 481 14.16 3.27 -34.31
C GLY A 481 12.87 3.46 -35.13
N SER A 482 12.18 4.58 -34.96
CA SER A 482 10.91 4.83 -35.66
C SER A 482 11.02 4.92 -37.19
N THR A 483 12.24 4.98 -37.76
CA THR A 483 12.47 5.06 -39.22
C THR A 483 12.65 3.70 -39.89
N ASN A 484 13.23 2.70 -39.21
CA ASN A 484 13.49 1.36 -39.75
C ASN A 484 12.91 0.28 -38.81
N TRP A 485 11.68 0.50 -38.37
CA TRP A 485 11.09 -0.20 -37.22
C TRP A 485 10.95 -1.72 -37.41
N GLU A 486 11.53 -2.47 -36.48
CA GLU A 486 11.31 -3.91 -36.32
C GLU A 486 9.88 -4.19 -35.81
N SER A 487 8.98 -4.61 -36.70
CA SER A 487 7.59 -4.89 -36.34
C SER A 487 7.43 -6.01 -35.31
N SER A 488 8.42 -6.89 -35.16
CA SER A 488 8.40 -7.98 -34.17
C SER A 488 8.38 -7.48 -32.72
N ILE A 489 8.90 -6.28 -32.42
CA ILE A 489 8.87 -5.73 -31.05
C ILE A 489 7.55 -5.04 -30.69
N GLY A 490 6.72 -4.65 -31.66
CA GLY A 490 5.43 -4.00 -31.41
C GLY A 490 4.99 -3.00 -32.48
N ILE A 491 4.02 -2.16 -32.11
CA ILE A 491 3.52 -1.05 -32.92
C ILE A 491 4.38 0.20 -32.67
N ASN A 492 4.87 0.80 -33.76
CA ASN A 492 5.59 2.07 -33.75
C ASN A 492 4.63 3.25 -33.56
N SER A 493 4.50 3.74 -32.33
CA SER A 493 3.71 4.94 -32.00
C SER A 493 4.56 6.23 -32.03
N GLY A 494 5.75 6.19 -32.65
CA GLY A 494 6.58 7.36 -32.95
C GLY A 494 7.67 7.70 -31.93
N HIS A 495 8.62 8.54 -32.35
CA HIS A 495 9.72 9.08 -31.53
C HIS A 495 10.66 8.03 -30.88
N ASN A 496 10.72 6.81 -31.43
CA ASN A 496 11.57 5.73 -30.91
C ASN A 496 12.99 5.75 -31.49
N LEU A 497 13.97 5.35 -30.68
CA LEU A 497 15.40 5.39 -30.97
C LEU A 497 16.04 3.99 -30.87
N ASP A 498 17.04 3.71 -31.71
CA ASP A 498 17.97 2.58 -31.55
C ASP A 498 19.41 3.09 -31.58
N ALA A 499 19.91 3.49 -30.42
CA ALA A 499 21.25 4.01 -30.24
C ALA A 499 21.72 3.74 -28.79
N PRO A 500 23.02 3.60 -28.50
CA PRO A 500 23.47 3.29 -27.14
C PRO A 500 23.11 4.40 -26.13
N PRO A 501 22.42 4.12 -25.01
CA PRO A 501 21.97 5.12 -24.03
C PRO A 501 23.10 5.64 -23.11
N LEU A 502 24.37 5.35 -23.46
CA LEU A 502 25.59 5.78 -22.77
C LEU A 502 25.53 5.69 -21.23
N PHE A 503 24.97 4.61 -20.69
CA PHE A 503 24.91 4.38 -19.24
C PHE A 503 26.28 4.47 -18.56
N SER A 504 26.28 4.97 -17.32
CA SER A 504 27.47 5.18 -16.49
C SER A 504 28.31 3.91 -16.30
N ASN A 505 27.70 2.81 -15.84
CA ASN A 505 28.34 1.49 -15.75
C ASN A 505 27.27 0.36 -15.81
N PRO A 506 26.78 -0.01 -17.01
CA PRO A 506 25.76 -1.05 -17.16
C PRO A 506 26.39 -2.45 -17.09
N ILE A 507 25.70 -3.38 -16.42
CA ILE A 507 26.13 -4.78 -16.31
C ILE A 507 26.06 -5.51 -17.67
N ASP A 508 26.76 -6.65 -17.74
CA ASP A 508 26.59 -7.62 -18.81
C ASP A 508 25.43 -8.58 -18.47
N PRO A 509 24.46 -8.82 -19.36
CA PRO A 509 23.34 -9.73 -19.08
C PRO A 509 23.75 -11.20 -18.91
N SER A 510 24.97 -11.61 -19.30
CA SER A 510 25.51 -12.93 -18.93
C SER A 510 25.81 -13.08 -17.42
N SER A 511 25.85 -11.96 -16.68
CA SER A 511 26.03 -11.95 -15.22
C SER A 511 24.71 -12.01 -14.43
N ALA A 512 23.55 -12.08 -15.09
CA ALA A 512 22.26 -12.24 -14.41
C ALA A 512 22.14 -13.66 -13.79
N PRO A 513 21.63 -13.81 -12.55
CA PRO A 513 21.07 -12.77 -11.69
C PRO A 513 22.13 -11.89 -11.00
N SER A 514 21.97 -10.56 -11.05
CA SER A 514 22.89 -9.58 -10.42
C SER A 514 22.18 -8.32 -9.94
N THR A 515 22.62 -7.78 -8.79
CA THR A 515 22.18 -6.49 -8.21
C THR A 515 23.13 -5.34 -8.52
N SER A 516 24.16 -5.56 -9.34
CA SER A 516 25.15 -4.54 -9.71
C SER A 516 24.59 -3.50 -10.72
N GLY A 517 25.45 -2.61 -11.20
CA GLY A 517 25.17 -1.67 -12.29
C GLY A 517 24.73 -0.26 -11.86
N ASN A 518 25.15 0.72 -12.66
CA ASN A 518 24.75 2.11 -12.59
C ASN A 518 24.19 2.55 -13.95
N PHE A 519 22.88 2.80 -14.01
CA PHE A 519 22.12 3.07 -15.24
C PHE A 519 21.79 4.56 -15.42
N ARG A 520 22.45 5.46 -14.66
CA ARG A 520 22.42 6.91 -14.94
C ARG A 520 23.02 7.18 -16.31
N LEU A 521 22.37 8.06 -17.08
CA LEU A 521 22.85 8.50 -18.39
C LEU A 521 24.12 9.36 -18.24
N ARG A 522 24.98 9.37 -19.26
CA ARG A 522 26.07 10.35 -19.41
C ARG A 522 25.56 11.55 -20.25
N PRO A 523 26.13 12.77 -20.12
CA PRO A 523 25.60 13.99 -20.74
C PRO A 523 25.30 13.89 -22.25
N ASN A 524 26.13 13.19 -23.02
CA ASN A 524 25.98 13.05 -24.47
C ASN A 524 25.07 11.86 -24.90
N SER A 525 24.20 11.37 -24.01
CA SER A 525 23.34 10.22 -24.32
C SER A 525 22.19 10.61 -25.24
N PRO A 526 21.84 9.80 -26.26
CA PRO A 526 20.66 10.03 -27.10
C PRO A 526 19.32 9.89 -26.35
N ALA A 527 19.33 9.45 -25.08
CA ALA A 527 18.17 9.44 -24.20
C ALA A 527 17.95 10.76 -23.45
N VAL A 528 18.91 11.70 -23.47
CA VAL A 528 18.82 12.96 -22.72
C VAL A 528 17.88 13.93 -23.44
N ASN A 529 16.89 14.47 -22.71
CA ASN A 529 15.85 15.39 -23.21
C ASN A 529 15.08 14.87 -24.44
N ALA A 530 14.94 13.54 -24.55
CA ALA A 530 14.31 12.87 -25.70
C ALA A 530 12.87 12.36 -25.42
N GLY A 531 12.31 12.66 -24.25
CA GLY A 531 10.92 12.31 -23.91
C GLY A 531 9.86 13.18 -24.58
N ASP A 532 8.61 12.85 -24.33
CA ASP A 532 7.45 13.67 -24.67
C ASP A 532 7.40 14.91 -23.75
N PRO A 533 7.34 16.15 -24.29
CA PRO A 533 7.19 17.35 -23.48
C PRO A 533 5.84 17.43 -22.75
N ASP A 534 4.79 16.77 -23.27
CA ASP A 534 3.42 16.84 -22.75
C ASP A 534 3.08 15.64 -21.84
N ILE A 535 4.08 15.06 -21.17
CA ILE A 535 3.88 13.95 -20.22
C ILE A 535 3.20 14.41 -18.92
N ASP A 536 2.14 13.69 -18.51
CA ASP A 536 1.65 13.76 -17.14
C ASP A 536 2.64 13.12 -16.16
N LEU A 537 3.13 13.92 -15.21
CA LEU A 537 4.00 13.49 -14.12
C LEU A 537 3.28 13.48 -12.75
N SER A 538 1.96 13.63 -12.71
CA SER A 538 1.14 13.67 -11.48
C SER A 538 1.43 12.51 -10.52
N GLY A 539 1.61 11.30 -11.05
CA GLY A 539 1.87 10.09 -10.27
C GLY A 539 3.30 9.94 -9.73
N PHE A 540 4.26 10.78 -10.16
CA PHE A 540 5.67 10.65 -9.79
C PHE A 540 5.91 11.07 -8.32
N PRO A 541 6.98 10.59 -7.66
CA PRO A 541 7.33 11.08 -6.33
C PRO A 541 7.56 12.59 -6.38
N GLY A 542 6.99 13.34 -5.44
CA GLY A 542 6.98 14.82 -5.48
C GLY A 542 5.82 15.45 -6.27
N GLY A 543 4.98 14.64 -6.93
CA GLY A 543 3.79 15.11 -7.66
C GLY A 543 4.13 15.93 -8.91
N PRO A 544 3.15 16.61 -9.52
CA PRO A 544 3.35 17.37 -10.75
C PRO A 544 4.17 18.66 -10.55
N GLU A 545 4.22 19.19 -9.32
CA GLU A 545 4.97 20.41 -9.00
C GLU A 545 6.49 20.19 -8.90
N ASN A 546 6.92 18.99 -8.49
CA ASN A 546 8.32 18.68 -8.21
C ASN A 546 8.65 17.19 -8.48
N PRO A 547 8.31 16.66 -9.67
CA PRO A 547 8.41 15.24 -9.97
C PRO A 547 9.86 14.77 -9.88
N LYS A 548 10.07 13.55 -9.36
CA LYS A 548 11.40 12.99 -9.08
C LYS A 548 11.74 11.74 -9.88
N ASP A 549 13.02 11.59 -10.17
CA ASP A 549 13.62 10.38 -10.74
C ASP A 549 13.94 9.32 -9.66
N LEU A 550 14.58 8.22 -10.08
CA LEU A 550 14.91 7.10 -9.19
C LEU A 550 16.02 7.40 -8.17
N ASP A 551 16.74 8.52 -8.32
CA ASP A 551 17.70 9.04 -7.34
C ASP A 551 17.07 10.09 -6.40
N ASN A 552 15.78 10.42 -6.57
CA ASN A 552 15.08 11.55 -5.94
C ASN A 552 15.57 12.94 -6.43
N ASN A 553 16.22 13.01 -7.60
CA ASN A 553 16.55 14.27 -8.28
C ASN A 553 15.33 14.82 -9.05
N PRO A 554 15.27 16.13 -9.36
CA PRO A 554 14.22 16.68 -10.23
C PRO A 554 14.17 15.94 -11.57
N ARG A 555 12.95 15.58 -12.01
CA ARG A 555 12.68 14.81 -13.24
C ARG A 555 12.48 15.66 -14.49
N ILE A 556 12.48 16.98 -14.35
CA ILE A 556 12.62 17.91 -15.47
C ILE A 556 13.76 18.84 -15.10
N ARG A 557 14.87 18.77 -15.83
CA ARG A 557 15.98 19.73 -15.69
C ARG A 557 16.02 20.78 -16.79
N ASN A 558 15.82 20.38 -18.05
CA ASN A 558 15.96 21.23 -19.23
C ASN A 558 14.67 21.29 -20.10
N ARG A 559 13.51 21.34 -19.43
CA ARG A 559 12.12 21.37 -19.95
C ARG A 559 11.55 20.03 -20.43
N ILE A 560 12.35 19.16 -21.03
CA ILE A 560 11.93 17.83 -21.46
C ILE A 560 12.57 16.80 -20.53
N ILE A 561 11.86 15.70 -20.25
CA ILE A 561 12.42 14.59 -19.48
C ILE A 561 13.45 13.78 -20.30
N ASP A 562 14.39 13.16 -19.61
CA ASP A 562 15.18 12.07 -20.16
C ASP A 562 14.35 10.79 -20.33
N LEU A 563 14.84 9.82 -21.10
CA LEU A 563 14.23 8.49 -21.19
C LEU A 563 14.71 7.57 -20.05
N GLY A 564 13.85 6.64 -19.63
CA GLY A 564 14.18 5.66 -18.60
C GLY A 564 13.95 6.15 -17.17
N ALA A 565 14.60 5.50 -16.19
CA ALA A 565 14.31 5.68 -14.76
C ALA A 565 15.11 6.82 -14.07
N TYR A 566 16.06 7.44 -14.77
CA TYR A 566 16.97 8.45 -14.24
C TYR A 566 16.97 9.71 -15.11
N GLU A 567 17.14 10.88 -14.48
CA GLU A 567 17.33 12.17 -15.16
C GLU A 567 18.79 12.63 -14.97
N GLN A 568 19.44 13.08 -16.04
CA GLN A 568 20.83 13.53 -16.04
C GLN A 568 20.99 14.94 -15.40
N GLN A 569 21.95 15.09 -14.48
CA GLN A 569 22.01 16.25 -13.56
C GLN A 569 23.25 17.18 -13.72
N ASP A 570 24.17 16.87 -14.62
CA ASP A 570 25.40 17.65 -14.89
C ASP A 570 25.21 18.66 -16.04
#